data_AF-A0A8H3WF93-F1
#
_entry.id   AF-A0A8H3WF93-F1
#
_cell.length_a   1.000
_cell.length_b   1.000
_cell.length_c   1.000
_cell.angle_alpha   90.00
_cell.angle_beta   90.00
_cell.angle_gamma   90.00
#
_symmetry.space_group_name_H-M   'P 1'
#
loop_
_entity.id
_entity.type
_entity.pdbx_description
1 polymer ?
#
loop_
_entity_poly.entity_id
_entity_poly.type
_entity_poly.pdbx_seq_one_letter_code
_entity_poly.pdbx_strand_id
1 'polypeptide(L)'
;MKSKIVSSGTPADSGDFSLGETDAISNGVPAWTRYMPGPSPTYRFVGLPPKISRIGVIACGCCIMSLSGYNLALMGSISGLDSYLQVWIGVILGALLVGSFSDRVGRRRAIVFTGIFAVAIIPTFASLQSFPWALALRFLNVCATGSFDSVGLNWSAESADHRHRGRTMGILMCCAATGAAIAYFIPYGLAKHATGEIVWRLPMSFQLIYVITVLSMVYFLPESPRWLVKVGLIDAARDGLRNVKSIEDPIELEETVESELFSIARVIETERIHNSSASYWAMLTAPDDLKTARRTWSAIFIQFSTQAMVGAGFVSGYGIQIFETGGWSSELAALLAGMGIITQAAFGLPGALLSDTIGRRKAMIGGSAIGAVVLALIGMCGYFVNKYTYTNPALSKSYGSATVALVFLWDAISGATWRMSFHPIRHVL
;
A
#
# COMPACT_ATOMS: atom_id res chain seq x y z
N MET A 1 -63.85 -26.00 33.49
CA MET A 1 -63.77 -27.27 32.72
C MET A 1 -62.33 -27.42 32.26
N LYS A 2 -61.58 -28.42 32.79
CA LYS A 2 -60.11 -28.60 32.66
C LYS A 2 -59.26 -27.44 33.24
N SER A 3 -58.21 -27.52 34.05
CA SER A 3 -57.36 -28.54 34.71
C SER A 3 -55.86 -28.35 34.35
N LYS A 4 -55.07 -27.97 35.37
CA LYS A 4 -53.67 -28.38 35.67
C LYS A 4 -52.53 -27.88 34.74
N ILE A 5 -51.47 -27.19 35.24
CA ILE A 5 -50.30 -27.60 36.10
C ILE A 5 -49.16 -28.24 35.27
N VAL A 6 -47.87 -27.84 35.34
CA VAL A 6 -47.20 -26.61 35.89
C VAL A 6 -45.70 -26.54 35.43
N SER A 7 -44.93 -25.57 35.95
CA SER A 7 -43.44 -25.48 36.07
C SER A 7 -42.47 -25.31 34.87
N SER A 8 -41.70 -24.20 34.97
CA SER A 8 -40.23 -24.05 34.76
C SER A 8 -39.52 -24.48 33.46
N GLY A 9 -38.86 -23.49 32.83
CA GLY A 9 -37.78 -23.68 31.84
C GLY A 9 -36.97 -22.38 31.65
N THR A 10 -35.65 -22.49 31.55
CA THR A 10 -34.68 -21.39 31.36
C THR A 10 -34.68 -20.82 29.93
N PRO A 11 -34.15 -19.60 29.69
CA PRO A 11 -34.06 -19.04 28.35
C PRO A 11 -32.90 -19.69 27.57
N ALA A 12 -33.23 -20.43 26.52
CA ALA A 12 -32.33 -20.80 25.45
C ALA A 12 -33.07 -20.61 24.13
N ASP A 13 -32.47 -19.84 23.23
CA ASP A 13 -32.35 -20.15 21.80
C ASP A 13 -31.52 -19.05 21.15
N SER A 14 -30.22 -19.32 21.06
CA SER A 14 -29.30 -18.62 20.17
C SER A 14 -29.75 -18.87 18.73
N GLY A 15 -30.22 -17.83 18.04
CA GLY A 15 -30.66 -17.96 16.65
C GLY A 15 -29.51 -18.33 15.72
N ASP A 16 -29.52 -19.57 15.22
CA ASP A 16 -28.56 -20.08 14.25
C ASP A 16 -28.59 -19.24 12.96
N PHE A 17 -27.48 -18.55 12.69
CA PHE A 17 -27.30 -17.70 11.51
C PHE A 17 -26.98 -18.54 10.27
N SER A 18 -27.97 -19.32 9.82
CA SER A 18 -27.89 -20.18 8.63
C SER A 18 -27.96 -19.37 7.33
N LEU A 19 -26.86 -18.71 6.98
CA LEU A 19 -26.61 -18.34 5.58
C LEU A 19 -26.50 -19.63 4.76
N GLY A 20 -27.44 -19.83 3.84
CA GLY A 20 -27.59 -21.09 3.10
C GLY A 20 -26.28 -21.58 2.47
N GLU A 21 -25.84 -22.76 2.90
CA GLU A 21 -24.64 -23.40 2.37
C GLU A 21 -24.79 -23.74 0.88
N THR A 22 -23.63 -23.86 0.21
CA THR A 22 -23.39 -24.44 -1.13
C THR A 22 -23.56 -23.59 -2.40
N ASP A 23 -24.47 -22.60 -2.49
CA ASP A 23 -24.73 -21.92 -3.79
C ASP A 23 -23.75 -20.79 -4.18
N ALA A 24 -23.04 -20.19 -3.23
CA ALA A 24 -22.19 -19.01 -3.49
C ALA A 24 -20.91 -19.29 -4.31
N ILE A 25 -20.47 -20.55 -4.39
CA ILE A 25 -19.17 -20.93 -4.99
C ILE A 25 -19.32 -21.39 -6.45
N SER A 26 -20.51 -21.81 -6.89
CA SER A 26 -20.76 -22.36 -8.23
C SER A 26 -20.88 -21.28 -9.31
N ASN A 27 -21.53 -20.16 -9.00
CA ASN A 27 -21.95 -19.14 -9.97
C ASN A 27 -21.00 -17.94 -10.04
N GLY A 28 -19.79 -18.13 -10.58
CA GLY A 28 -18.95 -17.02 -11.04
C GLY A 28 -17.44 -17.14 -10.84
N VAL A 29 -16.96 -18.17 -10.14
CA VAL A 29 -15.51 -18.39 -9.96
C VAL A 29 -14.96 -19.24 -11.12
N PRO A 30 -13.98 -18.76 -11.91
CA PRO A 30 -13.46 -19.52 -13.05
C PRO A 30 -12.86 -20.87 -12.66
N ALA A 31 -13.07 -21.91 -13.50
CA ALA A 31 -12.68 -23.28 -13.19
C ALA A 31 -11.18 -23.48 -12.90
N TRP A 32 -10.31 -22.63 -13.46
CA TRP A 32 -8.87 -22.67 -13.22
C TRP A 32 -8.45 -22.32 -11.78
N THR A 33 -9.31 -21.63 -11.02
CA THR A 33 -9.03 -21.25 -9.62
C THR A 33 -8.91 -22.45 -8.68
N ARG A 34 -9.40 -23.64 -9.09
CA ARG A 34 -9.21 -24.93 -8.39
C ARG A 34 -7.75 -25.35 -8.30
N TYR A 35 -6.91 -24.93 -9.25
CA TYR A 35 -5.47 -25.22 -9.26
C TYR A 35 -4.65 -24.16 -8.52
N MET A 36 -5.27 -23.07 -8.06
CA MET A 36 -4.60 -22.06 -7.24
C MET A 36 -4.90 -22.25 -5.75
N PRO A 37 -3.89 -22.15 -4.89
CA PRO A 37 -4.07 -22.36 -3.46
C PRO A 37 -4.94 -21.25 -2.85
N GLY A 38 -6.09 -21.66 -2.35
CA GLY A 38 -7.14 -20.82 -1.77
C GLY A 38 -8.35 -21.70 -1.46
N PRO A 39 -9.40 -21.15 -0.84
CA PRO A 39 -10.43 -21.97 -0.23
C PRO A 39 -11.27 -22.79 -1.22
N SER A 40 -11.35 -24.09 -0.94
CA SER A 40 -12.41 -25.01 -1.33
C SER A 40 -13.57 -24.94 -0.32
N PRO A 41 -14.73 -25.60 -0.56
CA PRO A 41 -15.82 -25.69 0.41
C PRO A 41 -15.42 -26.35 1.75
N THR A 42 -14.30 -27.07 1.79
CA THR A 42 -13.76 -27.77 2.97
C THR A 42 -12.46 -27.14 3.50
N TYR A 43 -12.17 -25.88 3.14
CA TYR A 43 -10.91 -25.25 3.49
C TYR A 43 -10.79 -24.97 5.00
N ARG A 44 -9.95 -25.75 5.67
CA ARG A 44 -9.34 -25.40 6.95
C ARG A 44 -7.92 -24.92 6.71
N PHE A 45 -7.54 -23.79 7.32
CA PHE A 45 -6.18 -23.27 7.21
C PHE A 45 -5.24 -24.05 8.13
N VAL A 46 -4.65 -25.13 7.58
CA VAL A 46 -3.55 -25.86 8.22
C VAL A 46 -2.23 -25.13 7.93
N GLY A 47 -2.05 -23.99 8.58
CA GLY A 47 -0.94 -23.06 8.33
C GLY A 47 0.12 -23.00 9.43
N LEU A 48 1.00 -22.00 9.30
CA LEU A 48 2.05 -21.69 10.28
C LEU A 48 1.44 -21.32 11.65
N PRO A 49 2.14 -21.60 12.78
CA PRO A 49 1.64 -21.28 14.11
C PRO A 49 1.36 -19.78 14.28
N PRO A 50 0.41 -19.36 15.15
CA PRO A 50 -0.18 -18.03 15.07
C PRO A 50 0.80 -16.85 15.16
N LYS A 51 1.83 -16.97 16.01
CA LYS A 51 2.89 -15.96 16.13
C LYS A 51 3.69 -15.77 14.82
N ILE A 52 3.94 -16.86 14.08
CA ILE A 52 4.64 -16.81 12.78
C ILE A 52 3.69 -16.32 11.68
N SER A 53 2.43 -16.78 11.66
CA SER A 53 1.40 -16.31 10.72
C SER A 53 1.24 -14.78 10.78
N ARG A 54 1.08 -14.20 11.97
CA ARG A 54 0.98 -12.75 12.17
C ARG A 54 2.21 -11.98 11.67
N ILE A 55 3.42 -12.45 11.99
CA ILE A 55 4.67 -11.84 11.50
C ILE A 55 4.77 -11.97 9.98
N GLY A 56 4.40 -13.13 9.42
CA GLY A 56 4.41 -13.41 8.00
C GLY A 56 3.45 -12.55 7.19
N VAL A 57 2.25 -12.24 7.70
CA VAL A 57 1.33 -11.28 7.06
C VAL A 57 1.97 -9.90 6.96
N ILE A 58 2.57 -9.40 8.05
CA ILE A 58 3.23 -8.08 8.07
C ILE A 58 4.46 -8.08 7.16
N ALA A 59 5.29 -9.14 7.19
CA ALA A 59 6.47 -9.28 6.36
C ALA A 59 6.12 -9.37 4.86
N CYS A 60 5.12 -10.17 4.49
CA CYS A 60 4.62 -10.28 3.13
C CYS A 60 4.07 -8.93 2.63
N GLY A 61 3.24 -8.26 3.43
CA GLY A 61 2.78 -6.91 3.11
C GLY A 61 3.94 -5.92 2.92
N CYS A 62 4.98 -5.98 3.78
CA CYS A 62 6.17 -5.14 3.64
C CYS A 62 6.97 -5.45 2.38
N CYS A 63 7.05 -6.72 1.95
CA CYS A 63 7.67 -7.09 0.68
C CYS A 63 6.88 -6.56 -0.52
N ILE A 64 5.54 -6.64 -0.49
CA ILE A 64 4.67 -6.06 -1.52
C ILE A 64 4.87 -4.53 -1.61
N MET A 65 4.89 -3.84 -0.47
CA MET A 65 5.10 -2.39 -0.44
C MET A 65 6.51 -2.00 -0.87
N SER A 66 7.53 -2.75 -0.48
CA SER A 66 8.91 -2.54 -0.93
C SER A 66 9.02 -2.72 -2.45
N LEU A 67 8.35 -3.72 -3.04
CA LEU A 67 8.26 -3.90 -4.48
C LEU A 67 7.61 -2.68 -5.16
N SER A 68 6.50 -2.17 -4.62
CA SER A 68 5.84 -0.98 -5.17
C SER A 68 6.73 0.25 -5.10
N GLY A 69 7.30 0.56 -3.94
CA GLY A 69 8.22 1.70 -3.80
C GLY A 69 9.46 1.57 -4.68
N TYR A 70 9.99 0.35 -4.84
CA TYR A 70 11.09 0.05 -5.75
C TYR A 70 10.71 0.36 -7.20
N ASN A 71 9.58 -0.17 -7.67
CA ASN A 71 9.12 0.01 -9.05
C ASN A 71 8.68 1.45 -9.35
N LEU A 72 8.00 2.11 -8.43
CA LEU A 72 7.55 3.49 -8.63
C LEU A 72 8.72 4.47 -8.65
N ALA A 73 9.77 4.24 -7.86
CA ALA A 73 11.01 5.00 -7.96
C ALA A 73 11.72 4.72 -9.29
N LEU A 74 12.02 3.45 -9.58
CA LEU A 74 12.80 3.05 -10.75
C LEU A 74 12.12 3.41 -12.09
N MET A 75 10.81 3.24 -12.17
CA MET A 75 10.00 3.61 -13.35
C MET A 75 9.56 5.07 -13.34
N GLY A 76 9.61 5.77 -12.20
CA GLY A 76 9.30 7.19 -12.08
C GLY A 76 10.44 8.11 -12.53
N SER A 77 11.69 7.67 -12.38
CA SER A 77 12.89 8.47 -12.72
C SER A 77 13.14 8.68 -14.22
N ILE A 78 12.46 7.96 -15.12
CA ILE A 78 12.65 8.11 -16.57
C ILE A 78 11.86 9.33 -17.07
N SER A 79 12.57 10.45 -17.25
CA SER A 79 12.03 11.75 -17.62
C SER A 79 11.40 11.78 -19.01
N GLY A 80 10.10 12.09 -19.06
CA GLY A 80 9.34 12.33 -20.29
C GLY A 80 7.85 12.35 -19.98
N LEU A 81 7.10 13.32 -20.51
CA LEU A 81 5.69 13.54 -20.14
C LEU A 81 4.81 12.32 -20.49
N ASP A 82 5.07 11.71 -21.65
CA ASP A 82 4.41 10.50 -22.13
C ASP A 82 4.77 9.27 -21.27
N SER A 83 6.05 9.15 -20.87
CA SER A 83 6.52 8.09 -19.97
C SER A 83 5.88 8.19 -18.58
N TYR A 84 5.73 9.40 -18.05
CA TYR A 84 5.10 9.65 -16.75
C TYR A 84 3.61 9.33 -16.80
N LEU A 85 2.90 9.76 -17.85
CA LEU A 85 1.48 9.48 -18.03
C LEU A 85 1.19 7.97 -18.11
N GLN A 86 2.02 7.22 -18.85
CA GLN A 86 1.88 5.76 -18.93
C GLN A 86 2.03 5.03 -17.60
N VAL A 87 2.96 5.49 -16.74
CA VAL A 87 3.14 4.91 -15.40
C VAL A 87 1.84 5.04 -14.61
N TRP A 88 1.28 6.24 -14.48
CA TRP A 88 0.09 6.44 -13.66
C TRP A 88 -1.18 5.79 -14.25
N ILE A 89 -1.35 5.82 -15.57
CA ILE A 89 -2.45 5.08 -16.23
C ILE A 89 -2.30 3.56 -15.97
N GLY A 90 -1.08 3.03 -16.04
CA GLY A 90 -0.80 1.62 -15.72
C GLY A 90 -1.17 1.26 -14.29
N VAL A 91 -0.72 2.05 -13.30
CA VAL A 91 -1.08 1.85 -11.88
C VAL A 91 -2.59 1.84 -11.69
N ILE A 92 -3.31 2.81 -12.27
CA ILE A 92 -4.78 2.94 -12.16
C ILE A 92 -5.48 1.72 -12.76
N LEU A 93 -5.11 1.31 -13.98
CA LEU A 93 -5.73 0.16 -14.65
C LEU A 93 -5.44 -1.15 -13.90
N GLY A 94 -4.21 -1.36 -13.47
CA GLY A 94 -3.82 -2.51 -12.65
C GLY A 94 -4.59 -2.58 -11.33
N ALA A 95 -4.71 -1.44 -10.64
CA ALA A 95 -5.42 -1.35 -9.37
C ALA A 95 -6.93 -1.64 -9.50
N LEU A 96 -7.59 -1.10 -10.53
CA LEU A 96 -9.03 -1.26 -10.77
C LEU A 96 -9.38 -2.67 -11.27
N LEU A 97 -8.67 -3.17 -12.29
CA LEU A 97 -8.95 -4.47 -12.90
C LEU A 97 -8.75 -5.60 -11.89
N VAL A 98 -7.60 -5.61 -11.20
CA VAL A 98 -7.28 -6.67 -10.24
C VAL A 98 -7.98 -6.46 -8.89
N GLY A 99 -8.34 -5.21 -8.52
CA GLY A 99 -9.21 -4.95 -7.38
C GLY A 99 -10.58 -5.63 -7.53
N SER A 100 -11.26 -5.38 -8.66
CA SER A 100 -12.53 -6.04 -8.98
C SER A 100 -12.42 -7.56 -9.12
N PHE A 101 -11.31 -8.06 -9.67
CA PHE A 101 -11.04 -9.49 -9.74
C PHE A 101 -10.85 -10.12 -8.36
N SER A 102 -10.10 -9.45 -7.49
CA SER A 102 -9.79 -9.90 -6.13
C SER A 102 -11.03 -10.01 -5.25
N ASP A 103 -11.98 -9.07 -5.37
CA ASP A 103 -13.24 -9.13 -4.63
C ASP A 103 -14.07 -10.39 -4.96
N ARG A 104 -13.89 -10.98 -6.16
CA ARG A 104 -14.59 -12.20 -6.61
C ARG A 104 -13.83 -13.49 -6.28
N VAL A 105 -12.49 -13.50 -6.41
CA VAL A 105 -11.69 -14.73 -6.40
C VAL A 105 -10.87 -14.94 -5.11
N GLY A 106 -10.65 -13.86 -4.34
CA GLY A 106 -9.84 -13.85 -3.11
C GLY A 106 -8.69 -12.84 -3.20
N ARG A 107 -8.15 -12.42 -2.04
CA ARG A 107 -6.97 -11.55 -2.00
C ARG A 107 -5.72 -12.36 -2.30
N ARG A 108 -5.53 -13.50 -1.62
CA ARG A 108 -4.40 -14.40 -1.82
C ARG A 108 -4.30 -14.90 -3.26
N ARG A 109 -5.41 -15.36 -3.85
CA ARG A 109 -5.42 -15.82 -5.26
C ARG A 109 -5.07 -14.69 -6.25
N ALA A 110 -5.54 -13.46 -5.99
CA ALA A 110 -5.20 -12.31 -6.84
C ALA A 110 -3.72 -11.90 -6.71
N ILE A 111 -3.12 -11.97 -5.51
CA ILE A 111 -1.67 -11.77 -5.31
C ILE A 111 -0.86 -12.82 -6.08
N VAL A 112 -1.25 -14.10 -6.02
CA VAL A 112 -0.57 -15.18 -6.76
C VAL A 112 -0.67 -14.98 -8.28
N PHE A 113 -1.86 -14.67 -8.80
CA PHE A 113 -2.06 -14.38 -10.23
C PHE A 113 -1.19 -13.20 -10.70
N THR A 114 -1.18 -12.10 -9.94
CA THR A 114 -0.37 -10.90 -10.23
C THR A 114 1.12 -11.20 -10.17
N GLY A 115 1.57 -12.04 -9.22
CA GLY A 115 2.97 -12.46 -9.13
C GLY A 115 3.43 -13.35 -10.27
N ILE A 116 2.61 -14.31 -10.72
CA ILE A 116 2.93 -15.13 -11.90
C ILE A 116 3.06 -14.24 -13.14
N PHE A 117 2.15 -13.28 -13.31
CA PHE A 117 2.19 -12.28 -14.39
C PHE A 117 3.46 -11.41 -14.32
N ALA A 118 3.84 -10.94 -13.14
CA ALA A 118 5.08 -10.17 -12.94
C ALA A 118 6.35 -11.01 -13.21
N VAL A 119 6.40 -12.28 -12.78
CA VAL A 119 7.52 -13.20 -13.08
C VAL A 119 7.71 -13.40 -14.59
N ALA A 120 6.65 -13.37 -15.39
CA ALA A 120 6.77 -13.43 -16.85
C ALA A 120 7.25 -12.11 -17.48
N ILE A 121 6.78 -10.96 -16.99
CA ILE A 121 7.09 -9.66 -17.58
C ILE A 121 8.49 -9.16 -17.22
N ILE A 122 8.91 -9.30 -15.97
CA ILE A 122 10.15 -8.68 -15.46
C ILE A 122 11.41 -9.14 -16.24
N PRO A 123 11.65 -10.45 -16.46
CA PRO A 123 12.82 -10.91 -17.23
C PRO A 123 12.71 -10.55 -18.72
N THR A 124 11.49 -10.56 -19.26
CA THR A 124 11.22 -10.18 -20.65
C THR A 124 11.51 -8.70 -20.89
N PHE A 125 11.23 -7.84 -19.91
CA PHE A 125 11.57 -6.42 -19.93
C PHE A 125 13.08 -6.17 -19.79
N ALA A 126 13.79 -6.95 -18.97
CA ALA A 126 15.25 -6.91 -18.92
C ALA A 126 15.93 -7.43 -20.22
N SER A 127 15.20 -8.19 -21.03
CA SER A 127 15.64 -8.78 -22.31
C SER A 127 15.33 -7.89 -23.52
N LEU A 128 15.53 -6.58 -23.36
CA LEU A 128 15.10 -5.54 -24.30
C LEU A 128 15.63 -5.74 -25.72
N GLN A 129 14.73 -5.65 -26.72
CA GLN A 129 15.09 -5.73 -28.15
C GLN A 129 14.77 -4.45 -28.95
N SER A 130 13.83 -3.62 -28.49
CA SER A 130 13.48 -2.35 -29.15
C SER A 130 12.80 -1.37 -28.17
N PHE A 131 12.75 -0.08 -28.53
CA PHE A 131 12.10 0.94 -27.70
C PHE A 131 10.58 0.76 -27.54
N PRO A 132 9.79 0.44 -28.59
CA PRO A 132 8.35 0.15 -28.41
C PRO A 132 8.08 -1.06 -27.52
N TRP A 133 8.93 -2.09 -27.61
CA TRP A 133 8.88 -3.28 -26.75
C TRP A 133 9.11 -2.93 -25.27
N ALA A 134 10.09 -2.06 -25.00
CA ALA A 134 10.33 -1.51 -23.68
C ALA A 134 9.11 -0.80 -23.10
N LEU A 135 8.48 0.05 -23.91
CA LEU A 135 7.34 0.86 -23.51
C LEU A 135 6.13 -0.01 -23.13
N ALA A 136 5.82 -1.02 -23.96
CA ALA A 136 4.72 -1.95 -23.71
C ALA A 136 4.95 -2.80 -22.44
N LEU A 137 6.15 -3.37 -22.28
CA LEU A 137 6.45 -4.21 -21.10
C LEU A 137 6.57 -3.39 -19.80
N ARG A 138 7.07 -2.16 -19.87
CA ARG A 138 7.06 -1.22 -18.74
C ARG A 138 5.62 -0.92 -18.29
N PHE A 139 4.72 -0.64 -19.23
CA PHE A 139 3.31 -0.44 -18.92
C PHE A 139 2.69 -1.67 -18.23
N LEU A 140 2.91 -2.87 -18.75
CA LEU A 140 2.41 -4.11 -18.13
C LEU A 140 2.99 -4.39 -16.74
N ASN A 141 4.28 -4.08 -16.50
CA ASN A 141 4.89 -4.21 -15.18
C ASN A 141 4.31 -3.20 -14.17
N VAL A 142 4.04 -1.98 -14.62
CA VAL A 142 3.41 -0.96 -13.77
C VAL A 142 1.94 -1.29 -13.48
N CYS A 143 1.22 -1.91 -14.42
CA CYS A 143 -0.08 -2.54 -14.13
C CYS A 143 0.03 -3.59 -13.02
N ALA A 144 0.99 -4.53 -13.10
CA ALA A 144 1.22 -5.51 -12.05
C ALA A 144 1.52 -4.86 -10.68
N THR A 145 2.29 -3.78 -10.69
CA THR A 145 2.61 -3.00 -9.48
C THR A 145 1.36 -2.36 -8.86
N GLY A 146 0.50 -1.71 -9.65
CA GLY A 146 -0.77 -1.16 -9.15
C GLY A 146 -1.75 -2.20 -8.64
N SER A 147 -1.75 -3.40 -9.24
CA SER A 147 -2.51 -4.57 -8.75
C SER A 147 -1.99 -5.08 -7.40
N PHE A 148 -0.67 -5.10 -7.21
CA PHE A 148 -0.04 -5.44 -5.93
C PHE A 148 -0.38 -4.42 -4.84
N ASP A 149 -0.40 -3.13 -5.16
CA ASP A 149 -0.78 -2.09 -4.19
C ASP A 149 -2.22 -2.21 -3.73
N SER A 150 -3.18 -2.32 -4.67
CA SER A 150 -4.60 -2.35 -4.31
C SER A 150 -4.96 -3.61 -3.52
N VAL A 151 -4.48 -4.79 -3.94
CA VAL A 151 -4.79 -6.04 -3.24
C VAL A 151 -3.98 -6.21 -1.97
N GLY A 152 -2.68 -5.87 -2.00
CA GLY A 152 -1.77 -6.05 -0.87
C GLY A 152 -2.11 -5.16 0.32
N LEU A 153 -2.47 -3.90 0.09
CA LEU A 153 -2.93 -3.01 1.16
C LEU A 153 -4.27 -3.46 1.74
N ASN A 154 -5.24 -3.82 0.89
CA ASN A 154 -6.55 -4.29 1.35
C ASN A 154 -6.42 -5.59 2.16
N TRP A 155 -5.65 -6.58 1.67
CA TRP A 155 -5.39 -7.82 2.39
C TRP A 155 -4.69 -7.58 3.73
N SER A 156 -3.65 -6.73 3.75
CA SER A 156 -2.96 -6.39 4.99
C SER A 156 -3.85 -5.63 5.97
N ALA A 157 -4.82 -4.86 5.47
CA ALA A 157 -5.77 -4.09 6.28
C ALA A 157 -6.94 -4.93 6.82
N GLU A 158 -7.38 -5.92 6.05
CA GLU A 158 -8.40 -6.89 6.44
C GLU A 158 -7.84 -7.98 7.37
N SER A 159 -6.53 -8.27 7.28
CA SER A 159 -5.84 -9.24 8.15
C SER A 159 -5.23 -8.61 9.41
N ALA A 160 -4.97 -7.30 9.44
CA ALA A 160 -4.38 -6.67 10.63
C ALA A 160 -5.39 -6.49 11.77
N ASP A 161 -4.98 -6.92 12.97
CA ASP A 161 -5.71 -6.75 14.24
C ASP A 161 -6.24 -5.31 14.43
N HIS A 162 -7.52 -5.18 14.79
CA HIS A 162 -8.23 -3.90 14.85
C HIS A 162 -7.55 -2.85 15.76
N ARG A 163 -6.91 -3.29 16.86
CA ARG A 163 -6.18 -2.40 17.78
C ARG A 163 -4.88 -1.84 17.20
N HIS A 164 -4.26 -2.56 16.26
CA HIS A 164 -2.90 -2.26 15.76
C HIS A 164 -2.81 -1.98 14.25
N ARG A 165 -3.92 -2.12 13.51
CA ARG A 165 -4.03 -1.88 12.06
C ARG A 165 -3.36 -0.59 11.58
N GLY A 166 -3.36 0.48 12.37
CA GLY A 166 -2.67 1.73 12.03
C GLY A 166 -1.15 1.67 12.06
N ARG A 167 -0.59 1.05 13.09
CA ARG A 167 0.85 0.83 13.22
C ARG A 167 1.32 -0.09 12.09
N THR A 168 0.56 -1.14 11.79
CA THR A 168 0.81 -2.02 10.64
C THR A 168 0.83 -1.23 9.32
N MET A 169 -0.20 -0.42 9.03
CA MET A 169 -0.24 0.41 7.82
C MET A 169 0.92 1.42 7.73
N GLY A 170 1.30 2.04 8.85
CA GLY A 170 2.45 2.94 8.89
C GLY A 170 3.78 2.23 8.59
N ILE A 171 3.98 1.03 9.15
CA ILE A 171 5.16 0.18 8.87
C ILE A 171 5.21 -0.22 7.39
N LEU A 172 4.06 -0.63 6.82
CA LEU A 172 3.93 -0.96 5.39
C LEU A 172 4.37 0.22 4.49
N MET A 173 3.95 1.45 4.80
CA MET A 173 4.37 2.67 4.08
C MET A 173 5.84 3.03 4.29
N CYS A 174 6.46 2.60 5.40
CA CYS A 174 7.91 2.74 5.61
C CYS A 174 8.67 1.73 4.74
N CYS A 175 8.19 0.49 4.65
CA CYS A 175 8.75 -0.54 3.76
C CYS A 175 8.73 -0.10 2.28
N ALA A 176 7.68 0.60 1.82
CA ALA A 176 7.68 1.22 0.49
C ALA A 176 8.83 2.24 0.31
N ALA A 177 9.07 3.10 1.29
CA ALA A 177 10.15 4.08 1.25
C ALA A 177 11.54 3.42 1.24
N THR A 178 11.72 2.34 1.98
CA THR A 178 12.93 1.52 1.93
C THR A 178 13.13 0.89 0.54
N GLY A 179 12.06 0.40 -0.10
CA GLY A 179 12.09 -0.07 -1.49
C GLY A 179 12.53 1.01 -2.47
N ALA A 180 11.98 2.23 -2.35
CA ALA A 180 12.37 3.38 -3.16
C ALA A 180 13.84 3.78 -2.95
N ALA A 181 14.34 3.74 -1.72
CA ALA A 181 15.77 3.98 -1.43
C ALA A 181 16.66 2.92 -2.11
N ILE A 182 16.30 1.64 -2.04
CA ILE A 182 17.06 0.55 -2.69
C ILE A 182 17.04 0.72 -4.22
N ALA A 183 15.91 1.14 -4.80
CA ALA A 183 15.81 1.50 -6.23
C ALA A 183 16.66 2.71 -6.64
N TYR A 184 17.01 3.60 -5.72
CA TYR A 184 17.94 4.71 -5.99
C TYR A 184 19.41 4.26 -5.94
N PHE A 185 19.79 3.55 -4.87
CA PHE A 185 21.20 3.22 -4.63
C PHE A 185 21.76 2.11 -5.52
N ILE A 186 20.94 1.17 -6.02
CA ILE A 186 21.42 0.13 -6.94
C ILE A 186 21.86 0.73 -8.29
N PRO A 187 21.04 1.53 -9.02
CA PRO A 187 21.48 2.23 -10.22
C PRO A 187 22.64 3.20 -9.97
N TYR A 188 22.62 3.95 -8.86
CA TYR A 188 23.71 4.87 -8.51
C TYR A 188 25.06 4.15 -8.35
N GLY A 189 25.07 3.03 -7.61
CA GLY A 189 26.26 2.20 -7.42
C GLY A 189 26.77 1.58 -8.73
N LEU A 190 25.86 1.11 -9.59
CA LEU A 190 26.21 0.55 -10.90
C LEU A 190 26.74 1.61 -11.86
N ALA A 191 26.11 2.78 -11.95
CA ALA A 191 26.53 3.86 -12.84
C ALA A 191 27.95 4.37 -12.53
N LYS A 192 28.43 4.18 -11.29
CA LYS A 192 29.79 4.54 -10.86
C LYS A 192 30.85 3.46 -11.08
N HIS A 193 30.49 2.17 -11.07
CA HIS A 193 31.46 1.06 -11.03
C HIS A 193 31.29 0.02 -12.15
N ALA A 194 30.22 0.09 -12.95
CA ALA A 194 29.94 -0.83 -14.04
C ALA A 194 29.67 -0.07 -15.34
N THR A 195 29.92 -0.74 -16.47
CA THR A 195 29.73 -0.20 -17.81
C THR A 195 28.91 -1.16 -18.67
N GLY A 196 28.27 -0.63 -19.72
CA GLY A 196 27.42 -1.42 -20.61
C GLY A 196 26.04 -1.70 -20.03
N GLU A 197 25.34 -2.68 -20.61
CA GLU A 197 23.90 -2.86 -20.37
C GLU A 197 23.52 -3.31 -18.95
N ILE A 198 24.46 -3.88 -18.20
CA ILE A 198 24.22 -4.35 -16.83
C ILE A 198 23.75 -3.21 -15.91
N VAL A 199 24.17 -1.97 -16.18
CA VAL A 199 23.84 -0.77 -15.39
C VAL A 199 22.33 -0.53 -15.31
N TRP A 200 21.58 -0.82 -16.37
CA TRP A 200 20.11 -0.69 -16.39
C TRP A 200 19.38 -2.04 -16.35
N ARG A 201 19.96 -3.12 -16.90
CA ARG A 201 19.32 -4.46 -16.86
C ARG A 201 19.24 -5.03 -15.44
N LEU A 202 20.25 -4.83 -14.59
CA LEU A 202 20.27 -5.38 -13.23
C LEU A 202 19.21 -4.75 -12.33
N PRO A 203 19.07 -3.41 -12.20
CA PRO A 203 17.98 -2.80 -11.44
C PRO A 203 16.61 -3.26 -11.93
N MET A 204 16.39 -3.27 -13.25
CA MET A 204 15.12 -3.69 -13.83
C MET A 204 14.81 -5.18 -13.59
N SER A 205 15.81 -6.01 -13.31
CA SER A 205 15.62 -7.43 -12.93
C SER A 205 15.46 -7.64 -11.42
N PHE A 206 16.04 -6.77 -10.59
CA PHE A 206 16.13 -6.93 -9.13
C PHE A 206 14.75 -7.02 -8.45
N GLN A 207 13.74 -6.33 -8.98
CA GLN A 207 12.33 -6.43 -8.55
C GLN A 207 11.80 -7.87 -8.49
N LEU A 208 12.34 -8.80 -9.30
CA LEU A 208 11.97 -10.22 -9.29
C LEU A 208 12.18 -10.88 -7.92
N ILE A 209 13.19 -10.44 -7.16
CA ILE A 209 13.49 -10.96 -5.82
C ILE A 209 12.30 -10.72 -4.88
N TYR A 210 11.72 -9.51 -4.90
CA TYR A 210 10.53 -9.22 -4.10
C TYR A 210 9.33 -10.05 -4.57
N VAL A 211 9.11 -10.19 -5.88
CA VAL A 211 7.98 -10.97 -6.43
C VAL A 211 8.06 -12.44 -6.01
N ILE A 212 9.23 -13.08 -6.16
CA ILE A 212 9.45 -14.47 -5.72
C ILE A 212 9.27 -14.59 -4.19
N THR A 213 9.77 -13.62 -3.43
CA THR A 213 9.60 -13.59 -1.97
C THR A 213 8.12 -13.53 -1.59
N VAL A 214 7.33 -12.65 -2.21
CA VAL A 214 5.88 -12.54 -2.00
C VAL A 214 5.16 -13.84 -2.39
N LEU A 215 5.49 -14.42 -3.55
CA LEU A 215 4.88 -15.69 -4.01
C LEU A 215 5.18 -16.86 -3.05
N SER A 216 6.40 -16.93 -2.50
CA SER A 216 6.75 -17.96 -1.52
C SER A 216 6.06 -17.74 -0.17
N MET A 217 6.00 -16.50 0.33
CA MET A 217 5.35 -16.17 1.60
C MET A 217 3.84 -16.37 1.54
N VAL A 218 3.16 -15.87 0.50
CA VAL A 218 1.70 -15.88 0.42
C VAL A 218 1.10 -17.29 0.39
N TYR A 219 1.89 -18.31 0.06
CA TYR A 219 1.48 -19.71 0.13
C TYR A 219 1.21 -20.19 1.56
N PHE A 220 1.91 -19.65 2.56
CA PHE A 220 1.80 -20.09 3.96
C PHE A 220 0.89 -19.22 4.83
N LEU A 221 0.21 -18.23 4.22
CA LEU A 221 -0.52 -17.18 4.94
C LEU A 221 -2.04 -17.28 4.72
N PRO A 222 -2.86 -16.88 5.71
CA PRO A 222 -4.31 -16.99 5.61
C PRO A 222 -4.88 -16.03 4.56
N GLU A 223 -6.04 -16.43 4.00
CA GLU A 223 -6.86 -15.54 3.17
C GLU A 223 -7.57 -14.51 4.08
N SER A 224 -7.96 -13.37 3.51
CA SER A 224 -8.65 -12.29 4.25
C SER A 224 -9.90 -12.82 4.97
N PRO A 225 -10.02 -12.68 6.31
CA PRO A 225 -11.21 -13.09 7.06
C PRO A 225 -12.48 -12.40 6.57
N ARG A 226 -12.39 -11.12 6.20
CA ARG A 226 -13.51 -10.36 5.63
C ARG A 226 -14.00 -10.97 4.31
N TRP A 227 -13.07 -11.39 3.44
CA TRP A 227 -13.44 -12.01 2.18
C TRP A 227 -14.05 -13.40 2.39
N LEU A 228 -13.54 -14.19 3.34
CA LEU A 228 -14.09 -15.50 3.69
C LEU A 228 -15.54 -15.40 4.19
N VAL A 229 -15.86 -14.45 5.08
CA VAL A 229 -17.24 -14.19 5.51
C VAL A 229 -18.12 -13.75 4.35
N LYS A 230 -17.63 -12.88 3.45
CA LYS A 230 -18.37 -12.39 2.27
C LYS A 230 -18.80 -13.51 1.31
N VAL A 231 -18.02 -14.60 1.24
CA VAL A 231 -18.30 -15.79 0.40
C VAL A 231 -19.09 -16.86 1.17
N GLY A 232 -19.38 -16.66 2.45
CA GLY A 232 -20.13 -17.60 3.30
C GLY A 232 -19.27 -18.68 3.97
N LEU A 233 -17.95 -18.60 3.88
CA LEU A 233 -17.02 -19.57 4.49
C LEU A 233 -16.68 -19.16 5.94
N ILE A 234 -17.67 -19.24 6.82
CA ILE A 234 -17.60 -18.73 8.20
C ILE A 234 -16.54 -19.48 9.03
N ASP A 235 -16.50 -20.81 8.98
CA ASP A 235 -15.51 -21.62 9.71
C ASP A 235 -14.07 -21.33 9.27
N ALA A 236 -13.85 -21.15 7.97
CA ALA A 236 -12.55 -20.75 7.44
C ALA A 236 -12.14 -19.36 7.93
N ALA A 237 -13.09 -18.43 8.07
CA ALA A 237 -12.84 -17.09 8.62
C ALA A 237 -12.47 -17.15 10.10
N ARG A 238 -13.17 -17.97 10.89
CA ARG A 238 -12.86 -18.26 12.31
C ARG A 238 -11.44 -18.82 12.47
N ASP A 239 -11.10 -19.87 11.72
CA ASP A 239 -9.75 -20.45 11.74
C ASP A 239 -8.67 -19.44 11.27
N GLY A 240 -8.98 -18.60 10.28
CA GLY A 240 -8.11 -17.51 9.85
C GLY A 240 -7.85 -16.49 10.95
N LEU A 241 -8.89 -16.02 11.64
CA LEU A 241 -8.80 -15.08 12.75
C LEU A 241 -7.99 -15.66 13.93
N ARG A 242 -8.29 -16.90 14.35
CA ARG A 242 -7.53 -17.62 15.39
C ARG A 242 -6.03 -17.67 15.09
N ASN A 243 -5.65 -17.84 13.82
CA ASN A 243 -4.24 -17.90 13.39
C ASN A 243 -3.55 -16.54 13.21
N VAL A 244 -4.27 -15.42 13.23
CA VAL A 244 -3.67 -14.07 13.16
C VAL A 244 -3.64 -13.39 14.53
N LYS A 245 -4.59 -13.73 15.40
CA LYS A 245 -4.57 -13.33 16.81
C LYS A 245 -3.43 -14.04 17.55
N SER A 246 -2.87 -13.36 18.54
CA SER A 246 -1.84 -13.90 19.43
C SER A 246 -2.26 -13.62 20.87
N ILE A 247 -3.33 -14.30 21.28
CA ILE A 247 -3.88 -14.28 22.63
C ILE A 247 -3.51 -15.63 23.25
N GLU A 248 -3.01 -15.63 24.49
CA GLU A 248 -2.50 -16.84 25.14
C GLU A 248 -3.58 -17.56 25.98
N ASP A 249 -4.63 -16.85 26.39
CA ASP A 249 -5.83 -17.44 26.99
C ASP A 249 -6.79 -17.95 25.89
N PRO A 250 -7.13 -19.26 25.84
CA PRO A 250 -8.07 -19.81 24.87
C PRO A 250 -9.48 -19.22 24.95
N ILE A 251 -9.93 -18.75 26.12
CA ILE A 251 -11.27 -18.21 26.34
C ILE A 251 -11.36 -16.79 25.77
N GLU A 252 -10.40 -15.91 26.12
CA GLU A 252 -10.30 -14.55 25.56
C GLU A 252 -10.08 -14.59 24.04
N LEU A 253 -9.33 -15.58 23.54
CA LEU A 253 -9.12 -15.81 22.11
C LEU A 253 -10.44 -16.06 21.38
N GLU A 254 -11.26 -17.00 21.87
CA GLU A 254 -12.51 -17.37 21.21
C GLU A 254 -13.55 -16.24 21.28
N GLU A 255 -13.70 -15.58 22.44
CA GLU A 255 -14.58 -14.42 22.59
C GLU A 255 -14.18 -13.28 21.64
N THR A 256 -12.88 -13.00 21.52
CA THR A 256 -12.36 -11.98 20.60
C THR A 256 -12.61 -12.35 19.13
N VAL A 257 -12.45 -13.62 18.77
CA VAL A 257 -12.66 -14.12 17.40
C VAL A 257 -14.13 -14.02 17.02
N GLU A 258 -15.05 -14.49 17.86
CA GLU A 258 -16.50 -14.40 17.61
C GLU A 258 -16.99 -12.94 17.58
N SER A 259 -16.48 -12.07 18.47
CA SER A 259 -16.80 -10.65 18.46
C SER A 259 -16.37 -9.95 17.16
N GLU A 260 -15.16 -10.23 16.66
CA GLU A 260 -14.72 -9.70 15.36
C GLU A 260 -15.49 -10.31 14.19
N LEU A 261 -15.77 -11.62 14.20
CA LEU A 261 -16.53 -12.33 13.18
C LEU A 261 -17.95 -11.73 13.04
N PHE A 262 -18.63 -11.51 14.17
CA PHE A 262 -19.94 -10.84 14.23
C PHE A 262 -19.86 -9.39 13.71
N SER A 263 -18.80 -8.64 14.07
CA SER A 263 -18.60 -7.27 13.58
C SER A 263 -18.41 -7.22 12.07
N ILE A 264 -17.67 -8.18 11.49
CA ILE A 264 -17.42 -8.33 10.05
C ILE A 264 -18.71 -8.70 9.32
N ALA A 265 -19.45 -9.68 9.84
CA ALA A 265 -20.73 -10.11 9.28
C ALA A 265 -21.74 -8.95 9.26
N ARG A 266 -21.85 -8.18 10.34
CA ARG A 266 -22.73 -7.00 10.42
C ARG A 266 -22.36 -5.91 9.42
N VAL A 267 -21.08 -5.66 9.19
CA VAL A 267 -20.62 -4.71 8.16
C VAL A 267 -20.98 -5.21 6.75
N ILE A 268 -20.75 -6.48 6.46
CA ILE A 268 -21.07 -7.09 5.15
C ILE A 268 -22.58 -7.08 4.89
N GLU A 269 -23.41 -7.38 5.90
CA GLU A 269 -24.87 -7.31 5.75
C GLU A 269 -25.34 -5.87 5.56
N THR A 270 -24.73 -4.90 6.25
CA THR A 270 -25.01 -3.47 6.01
C THR A 270 -24.65 -3.07 4.57
N GLU A 271 -23.51 -3.51 4.04
CA GLU A 271 -23.10 -3.29 2.65
C GLU A 271 -24.03 -4.01 1.65
N ARG A 272 -24.56 -5.18 2.00
CA ARG A 272 -25.52 -5.96 1.20
C ARG A 272 -26.91 -5.30 1.14
N ILE A 273 -27.38 -4.74 2.24
CA ILE A 273 -28.65 -4.01 2.30
C ILE A 273 -28.54 -2.69 1.50
N HIS A 274 -27.41 -1.98 1.63
CA HIS A 274 -27.13 -0.72 0.93
C HIS A 274 -26.39 -0.97 -0.41
N ASN A 275 -26.85 -1.95 -1.19
CA ASN A 275 -26.20 -2.42 -2.42
C ASN A 275 -26.14 -1.37 -3.57
N SER A 276 -26.61 -0.15 -3.32
CA SER A 276 -26.60 1.01 -4.23
C SER A 276 -25.19 1.33 -4.77
N SER A 277 -24.14 0.98 -4.00
CA SER A 277 -22.75 1.38 -4.25
C SER A 277 -21.85 0.31 -4.89
N ALA A 278 -22.40 -0.82 -5.37
CA ALA A 278 -21.59 -1.97 -5.85
C ALA A 278 -20.76 -1.74 -7.14
N SER A 279 -20.97 -0.63 -7.84
CA SER A 279 -20.22 -0.25 -9.04
C SER A 279 -19.36 0.98 -8.77
N TYR A 280 -18.13 1.05 -9.33
CA TYR A 280 -17.25 2.22 -9.17
C TYR A 280 -17.90 3.55 -9.57
N TRP A 281 -18.77 3.54 -10.58
CA TRP A 281 -19.52 4.74 -10.97
C TRP A 281 -20.54 5.16 -9.90
N ALA A 282 -21.27 4.19 -9.34
CA ALA A 282 -22.18 4.46 -8.23
C ALA A 282 -21.43 4.93 -6.98
N MET A 283 -20.24 4.37 -6.70
CA MET A 283 -19.38 4.80 -5.60
C MET A 283 -18.93 6.29 -5.72
N LEU A 284 -18.99 6.89 -6.92
CA LEU A 284 -18.66 8.30 -7.17
C LEU A 284 -19.88 9.23 -7.22
N THR A 285 -21.05 8.74 -7.65
CA THR A 285 -22.22 9.58 -7.98
C THR A 285 -23.50 9.25 -7.22
N ALA A 286 -23.62 8.06 -6.63
CA ALA A 286 -24.86 7.63 -6.00
C ALA A 286 -25.16 8.43 -4.71
N PRO A 287 -26.35 9.05 -4.58
CA PRO A 287 -26.85 9.55 -3.31
C PRO A 287 -27.28 8.35 -2.45
N ASP A 288 -26.37 7.91 -1.60
CA ASP A 288 -26.52 6.75 -0.72
C ASP A 288 -26.54 7.18 0.76
N ASP A 289 -27.32 6.50 1.62
CA ASP A 289 -27.49 6.89 3.03
C ASP A 289 -26.17 6.81 3.82
N LEU A 290 -25.29 5.87 3.43
CA LEU A 290 -23.92 5.74 3.94
C LEU A 290 -22.99 6.88 3.48
N LYS A 291 -23.49 7.83 2.69
CA LYS A 291 -22.79 8.99 2.10
C LYS A 291 -21.53 8.55 1.34
N THR A 292 -21.63 7.42 0.65
CA THR A 292 -20.54 6.72 -0.01
C THR A 292 -19.79 7.64 -0.98
N ALA A 293 -20.50 8.34 -1.88
CA ALA A 293 -19.90 9.35 -2.76
C ALA A 293 -19.08 10.42 -2.00
N ARG A 294 -19.59 10.95 -0.87
CA ARG A 294 -18.84 11.93 -0.06
C ARG A 294 -17.57 11.33 0.56
N ARG A 295 -17.64 10.07 1.01
CA ARG A 295 -16.48 9.33 1.55
C ARG A 295 -15.44 9.08 0.44
N THR A 296 -15.87 8.66 -0.75
CA THR A 296 -15.00 8.45 -1.93
C THR A 296 -14.31 9.73 -2.37
N TRP A 297 -15.06 10.82 -2.57
CA TRP A 297 -14.49 12.12 -2.92
C TRP A 297 -13.52 12.62 -1.84
N SER A 298 -13.85 12.46 -0.56
CA SER A 298 -12.93 12.81 0.53
C SER A 298 -11.62 12.01 0.46
N ALA A 299 -11.68 10.71 0.17
CA ALA A 299 -10.47 9.88 0.00
C ALA A 299 -9.64 10.32 -1.22
N ILE A 300 -10.28 10.61 -2.36
CA ILE A 300 -9.61 11.12 -3.57
C ILE A 300 -8.94 12.48 -3.29
N PHE A 301 -9.64 13.43 -2.66
CA PHE A 301 -9.08 14.75 -2.33
C PHE A 301 -7.97 14.67 -1.27
N ILE A 302 -8.08 13.77 -0.28
CA ILE A 302 -6.98 13.48 0.65
C ILE A 302 -5.78 12.94 -0.14
N GLN A 303 -5.98 11.99 -1.04
CA GLN A 303 -4.86 11.42 -1.79
C GLN A 303 -4.19 12.44 -2.71
N PHE A 304 -4.98 13.21 -3.45
CA PHE A 304 -4.51 14.28 -4.34
C PHE A 304 -3.75 15.37 -3.57
N SER A 305 -4.33 15.89 -2.49
CA SER A 305 -3.68 16.94 -1.69
C SER A 305 -2.39 16.45 -1.01
N THR A 306 -2.37 15.21 -0.50
CA THR A 306 -1.22 14.69 0.26
C THR A 306 -0.09 14.11 -0.58
N GLN A 307 -0.37 13.45 -1.71
CA GLN A 307 0.68 12.95 -2.62
C GLN A 307 1.11 14.01 -3.64
N ALA A 308 0.16 14.61 -4.37
CA ALA A 308 0.51 15.47 -5.50
C ALA A 308 0.87 16.89 -5.05
N MET A 309 0.07 17.51 -4.18
CA MET A 309 0.23 18.94 -3.85
C MET A 309 1.25 19.24 -2.74
N VAL A 310 1.66 18.26 -1.93
CA VAL A 310 2.73 18.45 -0.91
C VAL A 310 4.11 18.68 -1.54
N GLY A 311 4.30 18.36 -2.83
CA GLY A 311 5.56 18.52 -3.55
C GLY A 311 6.46 17.28 -3.55
N ALA A 312 5.96 16.13 -3.08
CA ALA A 312 6.67 14.84 -3.05
C ALA A 312 7.40 14.53 -4.37
N GLY A 313 6.68 14.60 -5.49
CA GLY A 313 7.23 14.36 -6.83
C GLY A 313 8.14 15.47 -7.35
N PHE A 314 7.99 16.72 -6.88
CA PHE A 314 8.87 17.82 -7.28
C PHE A 314 10.28 17.63 -6.69
N VAL A 315 10.40 17.48 -5.37
CA VAL A 315 11.71 17.32 -4.74
C VAL A 315 12.36 15.99 -5.14
N SER A 316 11.59 14.91 -5.29
CA SER A 316 12.14 13.62 -5.74
C SER A 316 12.59 13.63 -7.21
N GLY A 317 11.85 14.31 -8.10
CA GLY A 317 12.16 14.38 -9.53
C GLY A 317 13.24 15.41 -9.89
N TYR A 318 13.28 16.54 -9.18
CA TYR A 318 14.20 17.65 -9.46
C TYR A 318 15.34 17.76 -8.43
N GLY A 319 15.42 16.87 -7.42
CA GLY A 319 16.38 16.96 -6.31
C GLY A 319 17.84 17.10 -6.73
N ILE A 320 18.28 16.33 -7.73
CA ILE A 320 19.65 16.44 -8.28
C ILE A 320 19.87 17.84 -8.86
N GLN A 321 18.94 18.33 -9.69
CA GLN A 321 19.02 19.63 -10.35
C GLN A 321 18.96 20.79 -9.34
N ILE A 322 18.21 20.65 -8.25
CA ILE A 322 18.16 21.61 -7.14
C ILE A 322 19.54 21.74 -6.46
N PHE A 323 20.22 20.62 -6.24
CA PHE A 323 21.56 20.63 -5.63
C PHE A 323 22.66 21.06 -6.62
N GLU A 324 22.59 20.68 -7.89
CA GLU A 324 23.48 21.20 -8.94
C GLU A 324 23.34 22.71 -9.10
N THR A 325 22.10 23.23 -9.13
CA THR A 325 21.83 24.69 -9.13
C THR A 325 22.43 25.36 -7.89
N GLY A 326 22.43 24.68 -6.74
CA GLY A 326 23.11 25.12 -5.51
C GLY A 326 24.63 25.16 -5.57
N GLY A 327 25.26 24.79 -6.69
CA GLY A 327 26.71 24.84 -6.91
C GLY A 327 27.47 23.58 -6.48
N TRP A 328 26.77 22.46 -6.27
CA TRP A 328 27.36 21.16 -5.96
C TRP A 328 27.65 20.36 -7.24
N SER A 329 28.63 19.45 -7.20
CA SER A 329 28.91 18.56 -8.34
C SER A 329 27.81 17.51 -8.53
N SER A 330 27.58 17.07 -9.77
CA SER A 330 26.56 16.08 -10.12
C SER A 330 26.66 14.78 -9.30
N GLU A 331 27.88 14.28 -9.03
CA GLU A 331 28.08 13.10 -8.19
C GLU A 331 27.59 13.29 -6.74
N LEU A 332 27.85 14.47 -6.16
CA LEU A 332 27.42 14.80 -4.80
C LEU A 332 25.92 15.13 -4.77
N ALA A 333 25.41 15.84 -5.77
CA ALA A 333 23.99 16.12 -5.92
C ALA A 333 23.16 14.83 -6.01
N ALA A 334 23.61 13.84 -6.77
CA ALA A 334 23.00 12.52 -6.79
C ALA A 334 23.08 11.82 -5.43
N LEU A 335 24.24 11.84 -4.76
CA LEU A 335 24.38 11.25 -3.43
C LEU A 335 23.43 11.89 -2.40
N LEU A 336 23.34 13.23 -2.39
CA LEU A 336 22.44 13.98 -1.51
C LEU A 336 20.97 13.69 -1.80
N ALA A 337 20.58 13.55 -3.07
CA ALA A 337 19.20 13.19 -3.44
C ALA A 337 18.83 11.78 -2.95
N GLY A 338 19.74 10.80 -3.09
CA GLY A 338 19.55 9.47 -2.51
C GLY A 338 19.46 9.47 -0.98
N MET A 339 20.29 10.29 -0.32
CA MET A 339 20.22 10.49 1.14
C MET A 339 18.91 11.16 1.59
N GLY A 340 18.32 12.04 0.78
CA GLY A 340 16.99 12.62 1.02
C GLY A 340 15.90 11.55 1.10
N ILE A 341 15.91 10.59 0.17
CA ILE A 341 14.98 9.43 0.19
C ILE A 341 15.17 8.57 1.46
N ILE A 342 16.42 8.32 1.88
CA ILE A 342 16.70 7.63 3.15
C ILE A 342 16.18 8.44 4.35
N THR A 343 16.41 9.75 4.36
CA THR A 343 15.93 10.65 5.43
C THR A 343 14.41 10.59 5.52
N GLN A 344 13.72 10.68 4.38
CA GLN A 344 12.28 10.54 4.30
C GLN A 344 11.83 9.17 4.85
N ALA A 345 12.49 8.07 4.50
CA ALA A 345 12.17 6.73 5.02
C ALA A 345 12.39 6.63 6.55
N ALA A 346 13.53 7.13 7.04
CA ALA A 346 13.91 7.08 8.46
C ALA A 346 12.94 7.86 9.36
N PHE A 347 12.56 9.08 8.98
CA PHE A 347 11.57 9.88 9.71
C PHE A 347 10.13 9.35 9.56
N GLY A 348 9.87 8.48 8.58
CA GLY A 348 8.61 7.75 8.42
C GLY A 348 8.25 6.85 9.59
N LEU A 349 9.23 6.15 10.18
CA LEU A 349 8.99 5.21 11.28
C LEU A 349 8.53 5.91 12.58
N PRO A 350 9.21 6.96 13.08
CA PRO A 350 8.67 7.79 14.16
C PRO A 350 7.31 8.37 13.80
N GLY A 351 7.12 8.86 12.58
CA GLY A 351 5.84 9.42 12.12
C GLY A 351 4.68 8.44 12.24
N ALA A 352 4.86 7.21 11.78
CA ALA A 352 3.89 6.12 11.91
C ALA A 352 3.54 5.85 13.39
N LEU A 353 4.52 5.81 14.28
CA LEU A 353 4.34 5.54 15.71
C LEU A 353 3.67 6.69 16.48
N LEU A 354 3.97 7.95 16.13
CA LEU A 354 3.37 9.14 16.74
C LEU A 354 1.97 9.48 16.16
N SER A 355 1.59 8.88 15.03
CA SER A 355 0.28 9.12 14.39
C SER A 355 -0.92 8.77 15.27
N ASP A 356 -0.75 7.82 16.19
CA ASP A 356 -1.78 7.37 17.12
C ASP A 356 -1.96 8.32 18.33
N THR A 357 -0.98 9.18 18.65
CA THR A 357 -1.02 10.09 19.81
C THR A 357 -1.33 11.54 19.43
N ILE A 358 -0.75 12.06 18.34
CA ILE A 358 -0.93 13.47 17.92
C ILE A 358 -2.32 13.74 17.30
N GLY A 359 -2.93 12.69 16.73
CA GLY A 359 -4.19 12.78 16.00
C GLY A 359 -4.00 13.22 14.55
N ARG A 360 -4.42 12.35 13.62
CA ARG A 360 -3.99 12.40 12.21
C ARG A 360 -4.38 13.67 11.46
N ARG A 361 -5.58 14.21 11.68
CA ARG A 361 -6.00 15.48 11.05
C ARG A 361 -5.07 16.65 11.42
N LYS A 362 -4.58 16.70 12.67
CA LYS A 362 -3.64 17.74 13.12
C LYS A 362 -2.26 17.52 12.49
N ALA A 363 -1.77 16.27 12.48
CA ALA A 363 -0.48 15.93 11.89
C ALA A 363 -0.43 16.22 10.38
N MET A 364 -1.49 15.92 9.63
CA MET A 364 -1.57 16.19 8.18
C MET A 364 -1.61 17.70 7.87
N ILE A 365 -2.49 18.45 8.55
CA ILE A 365 -2.60 19.91 8.31
C ILE A 365 -1.32 20.62 8.75
N GLY A 366 -0.76 20.28 9.92
CA GLY A 366 0.49 20.83 10.41
C GLY A 366 1.67 20.48 9.51
N GLY A 367 1.76 19.22 9.06
CA GLY A 367 2.80 18.75 8.13
C GLY A 367 2.79 19.50 6.81
N SER A 368 1.62 19.61 6.17
CA SER A 368 1.49 20.36 4.91
C SER A 368 1.76 21.86 5.09
N ALA A 369 1.34 22.46 6.21
CA ALA A 369 1.61 23.89 6.48
C ALA A 369 3.10 24.17 6.67
N ILE A 370 3.80 23.37 7.48
CA ILE A 370 5.26 23.52 7.68
C ILE A 370 6.00 23.19 6.37
N GLY A 371 5.60 22.11 5.68
CA GLY A 371 6.17 21.72 4.39
C GLY A 371 6.05 22.81 3.32
N ALA A 372 4.92 23.52 3.24
CA ALA A 372 4.73 24.65 2.35
C ALA A 372 5.67 25.83 2.66
N VAL A 373 5.88 26.14 3.95
CA VAL A 373 6.85 27.18 4.37
C VAL A 373 8.28 26.77 3.97
N VAL A 374 8.68 25.52 4.21
CA VAL A 374 10.04 25.05 3.86
C VAL A 374 10.24 25.03 2.34
N LEU A 375 9.25 24.63 1.54
CA LEU A 375 9.32 24.72 0.07
C LEU A 375 9.42 26.17 -0.43
N ALA A 376 8.70 27.11 0.19
CA ALA A 376 8.83 28.53 -0.14
C ALA A 376 10.24 29.06 0.16
N LEU A 377 10.86 28.61 1.27
CA LEU A 377 12.24 28.94 1.60
C LEU A 377 13.24 28.32 0.61
N ILE A 378 13.05 27.05 0.20
CA ILE A 378 13.86 26.39 -0.85
C ILE A 378 13.82 27.19 -2.15
N GLY A 379 12.63 27.60 -2.61
CA GLY A 379 12.46 28.43 -3.80
C GLY A 379 13.13 29.81 -3.67
N MET A 380 13.01 30.44 -2.50
CA MET A 380 13.67 31.73 -2.22
C MET A 380 15.20 31.61 -2.22
N CYS A 381 15.76 30.56 -1.60
CA CYS A 381 17.19 30.29 -1.66
C CYS A 381 17.66 30.03 -3.10
N GLY A 382 16.95 29.23 -3.88
CA GLY A 382 17.25 28.98 -5.30
C GLY A 382 17.26 30.26 -6.17
N TYR A 383 16.36 31.20 -5.91
CA TYR A 383 16.37 32.52 -6.56
C TYR A 383 17.63 33.32 -6.19
N PHE A 384 17.99 33.37 -4.89
CA PHE A 384 19.17 34.10 -4.44
C PHE A 384 20.50 33.48 -4.88
N VAL A 385 20.59 32.14 -4.97
CA VAL A 385 21.74 31.46 -5.58
C VAL A 385 22.01 32.02 -6.97
N ASN A 386 21.01 31.97 -7.87
CA ASN A 386 21.10 32.48 -9.24
C ASN A 386 21.42 33.98 -9.31
N LYS A 387 20.81 34.80 -8.44
CA LYS A 387 21.05 36.25 -8.39
C LYS A 387 22.49 36.60 -8.00
N TYR A 388 23.10 35.83 -7.10
CA TYR A 388 24.43 36.11 -6.58
C TYR A 388 25.58 35.33 -7.25
N THR A 389 25.30 34.37 -8.15
CA THR A 389 26.30 33.56 -8.85
C THR A 389 27.47 34.38 -9.42
N TYR A 390 27.17 35.49 -10.10
CA TYR A 390 28.17 36.32 -10.78
C TYR A 390 28.66 37.52 -9.95
N THR A 391 27.92 37.92 -8.91
CA THR A 391 28.20 39.14 -8.13
C THR A 391 28.86 38.86 -6.79
N ASN A 392 28.52 37.75 -6.13
CA ASN A 392 29.16 37.31 -4.89
C ASN A 392 29.11 35.77 -4.76
N PRO A 393 30.11 35.06 -5.30
CA PRO A 393 30.15 33.59 -5.29
C PRO A 393 30.14 32.96 -3.88
N ALA A 394 30.69 33.65 -2.87
CA ALA A 394 30.68 33.16 -1.49
C ALA A 394 29.27 33.19 -0.90
N LEU A 395 28.51 34.26 -1.16
CA LEU A 395 27.12 34.38 -0.74
C LEU A 395 26.21 33.39 -1.49
N SER A 396 26.43 33.19 -2.79
CA SER A 396 25.71 32.20 -3.60
C SER A 396 25.89 30.78 -3.05
N LYS A 397 27.13 30.37 -2.72
CA LYS A 397 27.42 29.08 -2.06
C LYS A 397 26.73 28.93 -0.69
N SER A 398 26.64 30.01 0.09
CA SER A 398 25.94 29.98 1.38
C SER A 398 24.45 29.67 1.20
N TYR A 399 23.78 30.32 0.24
CA TYR A 399 22.39 29.97 -0.11
C TYR A 399 22.26 28.56 -0.69
N GLY A 400 23.23 28.08 -1.48
CA GLY A 400 23.26 26.71 -1.98
C GLY A 400 23.32 25.65 -0.88
N SER A 401 24.12 25.89 0.17
CA SER A 401 24.17 25.02 1.35
C SER A 401 22.89 25.07 2.20
N ALA A 402 22.27 26.26 2.32
CA ALA A 402 20.98 26.42 2.98
C ALA A 402 19.86 25.66 2.24
N THR A 403 19.85 25.68 0.90
CA THR A 403 18.92 24.88 0.08
C THR A 403 19.02 23.40 0.41
N VAL A 404 20.25 22.85 0.52
CA VAL A 404 20.45 21.44 0.91
C VAL A 404 19.83 21.14 2.27
N ALA A 405 20.16 21.93 3.30
CA ALA A 405 19.63 21.72 4.65
C ALA A 405 18.10 21.82 4.71
N LEU A 406 17.50 22.74 3.95
CA LEU A 406 16.04 22.89 3.87
C LEU A 406 15.37 21.72 3.14
N VAL A 407 15.98 21.15 2.10
CA VAL A 407 15.47 19.93 1.43
C VAL A 407 15.47 18.75 2.41
N PHE A 408 16.56 18.50 3.14
CA PHE A 408 16.60 17.44 4.17
C PHE A 408 15.57 17.66 5.29
N LEU A 409 15.36 18.91 5.71
CA LEU A 409 14.31 19.26 6.68
C LEU A 409 12.92 18.94 6.12
N TRP A 410 12.65 19.27 4.86
CA TRP A 410 11.40 18.95 4.19
C TRP A 410 11.22 17.44 3.98
N ASP A 411 12.27 16.67 3.67
CA ASP A 411 12.22 15.21 3.58
C ASP A 411 11.89 14.58 4.93
N ALA A 412 12.44 15.10 6.03
CA ALA A 412 12.10 14.67 7.38
C ALA A 412 10.63 14.97 7.73
N ILE A 413 10.14 16.18 7.43
CA ILE A 413 8.76 16.61 7.71
C ILE A 413 7.76 15.82 6.85
N SER A 414 7.97 15.74 5.54
CA SER A 414 7.12 15.01 4.62
C SER A 414 7.13 13.51 4.97
N GLY A 415 8.30 12.94 5.26
CA GLY A 415 8.44 11.56 5.66
C GLY A 415 7.66 11.22 6.92
N ALA A 416 7.77 12.05 7.96
CA ALA A 416 7.04 11.87 9.21
C ALA A 416 5.52 12.03 9.05
N THR A 417 5.08 13.05 8.29
CA THR A 417 3.66 13.46 8.27
C THR A 417 2.83 12.73 7.21
N TRP A 418 3.39 12.48 6.03
CA TRP A 418 2.69 11.83 4.92
C TRP A 418 2.27 10.39 5.25
N ARG A 419 3.18 9.60 5.87
CA ARG A 419 2.91 8.19 6.23
C ARG A 419 1.90 8.02 7.37
N MET A 420 1.50 9.09 8.04
CA MET A 420 0.37 9.08 8.98
C MET A 420 -0.99 9.02 8.27
N SER A 421 -1.07 9.35 6.97
CA SER A 421 -2.34 9.60 6.27
C SER A 421 -3.13 8.34 5.91
N PHE A 422 -2.48 7.19 5.78
CA PHE A 422 -3.07 5.95 5.24
C PHE A 422 -3.95 5.14 6.23
N HIS A 423 -4.30 5.72 7.38
CA HIS A 423 -5.18 5.04 8.35
C HIS A 423 -6.65 5.48 8.19
N PRO A 424 -7.62 4.54 8.14
CA PRO A 424 -9.05 4.88 8.06
C PRO A 424 -9.51 5.69 9.27
N ILE A 425 -9.91 6.95 9.04
CA ILE A 425 -10.24 7.91 10.09
C ILE A 425 -11.40 7.38 10.98
N ARG A 426 -11.06 6.95 12.21
CA ARG A 426 -11.99 6.40 13.22
C ARG A 426 -13.19 7.27 13.59
N HIS A 427 -13.23 8.53 13.16
CA HIS A 427 -14.32 9.49 13.40
C HIS A 427 -15.05 9.93 12.10
N VAL A 428 -14.90 9.19 11.01
CA VAL A 428 -15.69 9.35 9.76
C VAL A 428 -16.35 8.03 9.33
N LEU A 429 -16.01 6.93 10.01
CA LEU A 429 -16.83 5.71 10.09
C LEU A 429 -18.04 5.99 10.97
#